data_AF-A0A7C8I8J9-F1
#
_entry.id   AF-A0A7C8I8J9-F1
#
_cell.length_a   1.000
_cell.length_b   1.000
_cell.length_c   1.000
_cell.angle_alpha   90.00
_cell.angle_beta   90.00
_cell.angle_gamma   90.00
#
_symmetry.space_group_name_H-M   'P 1'
#
loop_
_entity.id
_entity.type
_entity.pdbx_description
1 polymer ?
#
loop_
_entity_poly.entity_id
_entity_poly.type
_entity_poly.pdbx_seq_one_letter_code
_entity_poly.pdbx_strand_id
1 'polypeptide(L)'
;MAMLQENTTNRAQVLNGDYAGILGVFHHLHCLDTIRRVLHWDHYGPRASEQALRSGVYSKEHSDHCLDGLRQAVMCHANTDFYSAEWISDSTQPMSKELRSEGKQRCVNWESLDVWARSRALIPGHYNYRLGPYEASQGL
;
A
#
# COMPACT_ATOMS: atom_id res chain seq x y z
N MET A 1 27.30 -2.56 4.19
CA MET A 1 25.88 -2.33 3.84
C MET A 1 25.73 -0.83 3.63
N ALA A 2 25.56 -0.39 2.38
CA ALA A 2 25.30 1.02 2.13
C ALA A 2 23.85 1.31 2.55
N MET A 3 23.67 2.13 3.59
CA MET A 3 22.36 2.69 3.89
C MET A 3 21.93 3.54 2.70
N LEU A 4 20.64 3.49 2.32
CA LEU A 4 20.04 4.10 1.13
C LEU A 4 20.10 5.65 1.09
N GLN A 5 21.05 6.29 1.77
CA GLN A 5 21.08 7.74 2.02
C GLN A 5 19.77 8.28 2.63
N GLU A 6 19.00 7.40 3.24
CA GLU A 6 17.77 7.74 3.96
C GLU A 6 18.10 8.58 5.18
N ASN A 7 17.33 9.64 5.40
CA ASN A 7 17.41 10.42 6.63
C ASN A 7 16.80 9.59 7.79
N THR A 8 17.64 9.19 8.73
CA THR A 8 17.24 8.33 9.86
C THR A 8 16.88 9.08 11.14
N THR A 9 16.90 10.41 11.15
CA THR A 9 16.75 11.22 12.38
C THR A 9 15.44 10.94 13.14
N ASN A 10 14.34 10.73 12.41
CA ASN A 10 13.01 10.50 13.00
C ASN A 10 12.41 9.14 12.60
N ARG A 11 13.24 8.11 12.44
CA ARG A 11 12.77 6.76 12.08
C ARG A 11 12.61 5.89 13.33
N ALA A 12 11.56 5.08 13.35
CA ALA A 12 11.32 4.13 14.43
C ALA A 12 12.43 3.07 14.46
N GLN A 13 13.34 3.22 15.43
CA GLN A 13 14.48 2.33 15.61
C GLN A 13 14.11 1.24 16.61
N VAL A 14 14.39 -0.02 16.30
CA VAL A 14 14.29 -1.13 17.25
C VAL A 14 15.55 -1.20 18.12
N LEU A 15 15.46 -1.79 19.32
CA LEU A 15 16.56 -1.77 20.29
C LEU A 15 17.88 -2.37 19.78
N ASN A 16 17.82 -3.32 18.86
CA ASN A 16 19.01 -3.95 18.24
C ASN A 16 19.73 -3.05 17.22
N GLY A 17 19.21 -1.84 16.95
CA GLY A 17 19.81 -0.86 16.04
C GLY A 17 19.18 -0.80 14.64
N ASP A 18 18.33 -1.77 14.28
CA ASP A 18 17.61 -1.77 13.00
C ASP A 18 16.43 -0.77 13.00
N TYR A 19 15.78 -0.58 11.85
CA TYR A 19 14.62 0.30 11.69
C TYR A 19 13.40 -0.48 11.20
N ALA A 20 12.22 -0.12 11.71
CA ALA A 20 10.97 -0.63 11.18
C ALA A 20 10.63 0.00 9.83
N GLY A 21 10.12 -0.80 8.92
CA GLY A 21 9.70 -0.37 7.60
C GLY A 21 8.79 -1.38 6.93
N ILE A 22 8.17 -0.95 5.84
CA ILE A 22 7.32 -1.77 4.97
C ILE A 22 7.77 -1.58 3.53
N LEU A 23 7.78 -2.64 2.72
CA LEU A 23 8.00 -2.47 1.29
C LEU A 23 6.80 -1.76 0.67
N GLY A 24 7.08 -0.82 -0.25
CA GLY A 24 6.05 -0.02 -0.92
C GLY A 24 4.91 -0.85 -1.51
N VAL A 25 5.19 -2.01 -2.12
CA VAL A 25 4.15 -2.88 -2.68
C VAL A 25 3.16 -3.40 -1.63
N PHE A 26 3.60 -3.74 -0.42
CA PHE A 26 2.69 -4.18 0.64
C PHE A 26 1.88 -3.01 1.21
N HIS A 27 2.46 -1.81 1.26
CA HIS A 27 1.71 -0.60 1.58
C HIS A 27 0.65 -0.31 0.51
N HIS A 28 0.98 -0.40 -0.77
CA HIS A 28 0.01 -0.21 -1.86
C HIS A 28 -1.10 -1.26 -1.85
N LEU A 29 -0.77 -2.53 -1.58
CA LEU A 29 -1.78 -3.59 -1.44
C LEU A 29 -2.69 -3.37 -0.22
N HIS A 30 -2.14 -2.89 0.90
CA HIS A 30 -2.93 -2.46 2.07
C HIS A 30 -3.89 -1.32 1.71
N CYS A 31 -3.39 -0.28 1.01
CA CYS A 31 -4.21 0.84 0.54
C CYS A 31 -5.35 0.36 -0.37
N LEU A 32 -5.03 -0.51 -1.33
CA LEU A 32 -6.01 -1.09 -2.26
C LEU A 32 -7.08 -1.91 -1.53
N ASP A 33 -6.69 -2.80 -0.60
CA ASP A 33 -7.64 -3.59 0.18
C ASP A 33 -8.50 -2.71 1.09
N THR A 34 -7.92 -1.64 1.66
CA THR A 34 -8.65 -0.68 2.50
C THR A 34 -9.74 0.02 1.69
N ILE A 35 -9.41 0.58 0.52
CA ILE A 35 -10.38 1.22 -0.38
C ILE A 35 -11.45 0.22 -0.81
N ARG A 36 -11.06 -0.99 -1.20
CA ARG A 36 -11.99 -2.06 -1.57
C ARG A 36 -12.99 -2.36 -0.46
N ARG A 37 -12.56 -2.40 0.80
CA ARG A 37 -13.45 -2.64 1.96
C ARG A 37 -14.38 -1.47 2.25
N VAL A 38 -13.90 -0.24 2.10
CA VAL A 38 -14.72 0.98 2.25
C VAL A 38 -15.79 1.05 1.16
N LEU A 39 -15.46 0.70 -0.08
CA LEU A 39 -16.42 0.65 -1.19
C LEU A 39 -17.51 -0.42 -0.98
N HIS A 40 -17.17 -1.53 -0.35
CA HIS A 40 -18.09 -2.63 -0.03
C HIS A 40 -18.41 -2.70 1.47
N TRP A 41 -18.68 -1.53 2.07
CA TRP A 41 -18.85 -1.42 3.52
C TRP A 41 -20.06 -2.19 4.06
N ASP A 42 -21.12 -2.33 3.27
CA ASP A 42 -22.27 -3.19 3.57
C ASP A 42 -21.85 -4.65 3.87
N HIS A 43 -20.83 -5.14 3.16
CA HIS A 43 -20.24 -6.44 3.40
C HIS A 43 -19.19 -6.39 4.52
N TYR A 44 -18.24 -5.46 4.49
CA TYR A 44 -17.08 -5.51 5.40
C TYR A 44 -17.33 -4.88 6.77
N GLY A 45 -18.15 -3.86 6.86
CA GLY A 45 -18.43 -3.11 8.08
C GLY A 45 -18.98 -3.98 9.22
N PRO A 46 -20.04 -4.77 8.99
CA PRO A 46 -20.57 -5.67 10.02
C PRO A 46 -19.59 -6.76 10.50
N ARG A 47 -18.53 -7.02 9.73
CA ARG A 47 -17.51 -8.05 10.00
C ARG A 47 -16.20 -7.45 10.53
N ALA A 48 -16.11 -6.13 10.64
CA ALA A 48 -14.92 -5.46 11.13
C ALA A 48 -14.75 -5.69 12.63
N SER A 49 -13.53 -5.97 13.07
CA SER A 49 -13.24 -6.04 14.50
C SER A 49 -13.36 -4.65 15.12
N GLU A 50 -13.72 -4.60 16.40
CA GLU A 50 -13.81 -3.35 17.15
C GLU A 50 -12.46 -2.59 17.16
N GLN A 51 -11.35 -3.32 17.18
CA GLN A 51 -10.01 -2.75 17.02
C GLN A 51 -9.83 -2.06 15.66
N ALA A 52 -10.28 -2.68 14.57
CA ALA A 52 -10.17 -2.09 13.23
C ALA A 52 -11.07 -0.85 13.08
N LEU A 53 -12.25 -0.86 13.72
CA LEU A 53 -13.13 0.31 13.74
C LEU A 53 -12.49 1.49 14.49
N ARG A 54 -11.82 1.22 15.61
CA ARG A 54 -11.13 2.24 16.41
C ARG A 54 -9.81 2.72 15.83
N SER A 55 -9.14 1.93 15.00
CA SER A 55 -7.82 2.30 14.46
C SER A 55 -7.88 3.43 13.43
N GLY A 56 -9.08 3.80 12.95
CA GLY A 56 -9.25 4.79 11.90
C GLY A 56 -8.88 4.27 10.50
N VAL A 57 -8.55 2.98 10.35
CA VAL A 57 -8.12 2.42 9.06
C VAL A 57 -9.19 2.55 7.96
N TYR A 58 -10.47 2.59 8.35
CA TYR A 58 -11.60 2.79 7.42
C TYR A 58 -12.13 4.22 7.39
N SER A 59 -11.39 5.18 7.97
CA SER A 59 -11.79 6.58 7.95
C SER A 59 -11.62 7.19 6.56
N LYS A 60 -12.26 8.33 6.34
CA LYS A 60 -12.12 9.09 5.10
C LYS A 60 -10.68 9.58 4.93
N GLU A 61 -10.07 10.10 6.00
CA GLU A 61 -8.71 10.64 5.99
C GLU A 61 -7.69 9.56 5.61
N HIS A 62 -7.84 8.35 6.17
CA HIS A 62 -6.98 7.21 5.82
C HIS A 62 -7.21 6.78 4.37
N SER A 63 -8.46 6.81 3.89
CA SER A 63 -8.80 6.50 2.50
C SER A 63 -8.20 7.52 1.51
N ASP A 64 -8.27 8.82 1.83
CA ASP A 64 -7.67 9.89 1.02
C ASP A 64 -6.14 9.75 0.94
N HIS A 65 -5.49 9.43 2.07
CA HIS A 65 -4.06 9.08 2.09
C HIS A 65 -3.74 7.87 1.21
N CYS A 66 -4.55 6.82 1.29
CA CYS A 66 -4.39 5.60 0.49
C CYS A 66 -4.51 5.89 -1.01
N LEU A 67 -5.50 6.71 -1.40
CA LEU A 67 -5.72 7.12 -2.79
C LEU A 67 -4.55 7.93 -3.33
N ASP A 68 -4.02 8.89 -2.56
CA ASP A 68 -2.86 9.67 -2.99
C ASP A 68 -1.60 8.81 -3.08
N GLY A 69 -1.38 7.90 -2.13
CA GLY A 69 -0.26 6.95 -2.19
C GLY A 69 -0.31 6.07 -3.43
N LEU A 70 -1.49 5.54 -3.79
CA LEU A 70 -1.68 4.77 -5.02
C LEU A 70 -1.48 5.63 -6.28
N ARG A 71 -1.96 6.87 -6.29
CA ARG A 71 -1.73 7.82 -7.40
C ARG A 71 -0.23 8.06 -7.60
N GLN A 72 0.52 8.33 -6.52
CA GLN A 72 1.97 8.51 -6.60
C GLN A 72 2.67 7.25 -7.11
N ALA A 73 2.25 6.07 -6.64
CA ALA A 73 2.79 4.79 -7.09
C ALA A 73 2.60 4.57 -8.61
N VAL A 74 1.39 4.83 -9.12
CA VAL A 74 1.08 4.71 -10.55
C VAL A 74 1.88 5.71 -11.38
N MET A 75 2.06 6.94 -10.90
CA MET A 75 2.88 7.94 -11.60
C MET A 75 4.38 7.60 -11.59
N CYS A 76 4.89 7.03 -10.50
CA CYS A 76 6.28 6.61 -10.38
C CYS A 76 6.58 5.36 -11.23
N HIS A 77 5.61 4.45 -11.34
CA HIS A 77 5.68 3.24 -12.13
C HIS A 77 4.68 3.29 -13.29
N ALA A 78 4.79 4.33 -14.12
CA ALA A 78 3.87 4.56 -15.22
C ALA A 78 3.88 3.40 -16.23
N ASN A 79 2.70 2.82 -16.48
CA ASN A 79 2.53 1.91 -17.61
C ASN A 79 2.49 2.74 -18.90
N THR A 80 3.42 2.46 -19.81
CA THR A 80 3.52 3.14 -21.12
C THR A 80 2.86 2.36 -22.26
N ASP A 81 2.15 1.27 -21.96
CA ASP A 81 1.36 0.54 -22.93
C ASP A 81 0.26 1.43 -23.52
N PHE A 82 0.10 1.37 -24.84
CA PHE A 82 -0.93 2.14 -25.52
C PHE A 82 -2.25 1.39 -25.53
N TYR A 83 -3.31 2.03 -25.05
CA TYR A 83 -4.67 1.53 -25.15
C TYR A 83 -5.38 2.18 -26.34
N SER A 84 -5.80 1.37 -27.30
CA SER A 84 -6.61 1.80 -28.45
C SER A 84 -8.05 1.31 -28.31
N ALA A 85 -8.99 2.09 -28.83
CA ALA A 85 -10.38 1.68 -28.89
C ALA A 85 -10.59 0.65 -30.01
N GLU A 86 -11.14 -0.51 -29.67
CA GLU A 86 -11.59 -1.54 -30.61
C GLU A 86 -13.11 -1.58 -30.68
N TRP A 87 -13.67 -1.80 -31.87
CA TRP A 87 -15.11 -2.01 -32.04
C TRP A 87 -15.52 -3.40 -31.54
N ILE A 88 -16.52 -3.45 -30.67
CA ILE A 88 -17.11 -4.70 -30.14
C ILE A 88 -18.56 -4.92 -30.61
N SER A 89 -19.15 -3.95 -31.32
CA SER A 89 -20.42 -4.11 -32.03
C SER A 89 -20.55 -3.08 -33.17
N ASP A 90 -21.43 -3.36 -34.13
CA ASP A 90 -21.74 -2.45 -35.24
C ASP A 90 -22.67 -1.31 -34.80
N SER A 91 -22.09 -0.33 -34.12
CA SER A 91 -22.77 0.86 -33.61
C SER A 91 -21.75 1.97 -33.38
N THR A 92 -22.12 3.24 -33.50
CA THR A 92 -21.21 4.37 -33.24
C THR A 92 -21.17 4.80 -31.77
N GLN A 93 -22.02 4.23 -30.91
CA GLN A 93 -22.13 4.60 -29.49
C GLN A 93 -20.82 4.37 -28.71
N PRO A 94 -20.59 5.05 -27.57
CA PRO A 94 -19.40 4.80 -26.75
C PRO A 94 -19.30 3.35 -26.28
N MET A 95 -20.42 2.73 -25.89
CA MET A 95 -20.45 1.34 -25.41
C MET A 95 -20.20 0.28 -26.48
N SER A 96 -20.11 0.66 -27.77
CA SER A 96 -19.71 -0.25 -28.84
C SER A 96 -18.19 -0.34 -29.02
N LYS A 97 -17.41 0.33 -28.17
CA LYS A 97 -15.95 0.33 -28.20
C LYS A 97 -15.39 -0.06 -26.84
N GLU A 98 -14.28 -0.80 -26.85
CA GLU A 98 -13.54 -1.17 -25.65
C GLU A 98 -12.08 -0.75 -25.79
N LEU A 99 -11.47 -0.27 -24.70
CA LEU A 99 -10.04 0.03 -24.69
C LEU A 99 -9.26 -1.28 -24.49
N ARG A 100 -8.41 -1.60 -25.47
CA ARG A 100 -7.54 -2.78 -25.45
C ARG A 100 -6.10 -2.38 -25.73
N SER A 101 -5.19 -3.20 -25.23
CA SER A 101 -3.76 -3.03 -25.44
C SER A 101 -3.10 -4.37 -25.66
N GLU A 102 -2.25 -4.44 -26.68
CA GLU A 102 -1.32 -5.56 -26.93
C GLU A 102 0.04 -5.31 -26.25
N GLY A 103 0.10 -4.31 -25.37
CA GLY A 103 1.26 -4.00 -24.55
C GLY A 103 1.67 -5.17 -23.67
N LYS A 104 2.99 -5.31 -23.46
CA LYS A 104 3.56 -6.43 -22.70
C LYS A 104 4.29 -5.88 -21.49
N GLN A 105 3.76 -6.20 -20.32
CA GLN A 105 4.39 -5.89 -19.05
C GLN A 105 5.20 -7.10 -18.54
N ARG A 106 6.29 -6.82 -17.83
CA ARG A 106 7.07 -7.85 -17.14
C ARG A 106 6.83 -7.74 -15.64
N CYS A 107 6.26 -8.78 -15.05
CA CYS A 107 6.10 -8.86 -13.61
C CYS A 107 7.44 -9.09 -12.91
N VAL A 108 7.53 -8.59 -11.68
CA VAL A 108 8.57 -9.03 -10.73
C VAL A 108 8.31 -10.48 -10.34
N ASN A 109 9.35 -11.20 -9.89
CA ASN A 109 9.16 -12.50 -9.26
C ASN A 109 8.51 -12.28 -7.89
N TRP A 110 7.18 -12.45 -7.83
CA TRP A 110 6.39 -12.19 -6.63
C TRP A 110 6.82 -13.03 -5.44
N GLU A 111 7.02 -14.33 -5.64
CA GLU A 111 7.36 -15.26 -4.57
C GLU A 111 8.69 -14.89 -3.91
N SER A 112 9.70 -14.52 -4.71
CA SER A 112 10.99 -14.09 -4.17
C SER A 112 10.86 -12.85 -3.28
N LEU A 113 10.03 -11.89 -3.68
CA LEU A 113 9.80 -10.66 -2.93
C LEU A 113 8.96 -10.91 -1.66
N ASP A 114 7.90 -11.71 -1.77
CA ASP A 114 7.02 -12.03 -0.65
C ASP A 114 7.73 -12.87 0.42
N VAL A 115 8.50 -13.88 0.02
CA VAL A 115 9.32 -14.69 0.94
C VAL A 115 10.35 -13.82 1.66
N TRP A 116 11.05 -12.95 0.92
CA TRP A 116 12.01 -12.04 1.53
C TRP A 116 11.35 -11.12 2.57
N ALA A 117 10.20 -10.53 2.25
CA ALA A 117 9.51 -9.63 3.16
C ALA A 117 8.96 -10.36 4.40
N ARG A 118 8.32 -11.52 4.22
CA ARG A 118 7.77 -12.32 5.32
C ARG A 118 8.84 -12.80 6.29
N SER A 119 10.00 -13.21 5.78
CA SER A 119 11.14 -13.63 6.63
C SER A 119 11.70 -12.50 7.52
N ARG A 120 11.28 -11.25 7.29
CA ARG A 120 11.65 -10.04 8.04
C ARG A 120 10.45 -9.34 8.68
N ALA A 121 9.26 -9.93 8.60
CA ALA A 121 8.08 -9.34 9.20
C ALA A 121 8.25 -9.22 10.71
N LEU A 122 7.95 -8.04 11.26
CA LEU A 122 7.97 -7.82 12.70
C LEU A 122 6.82 -8.62 13.33
N ILE A 123 7.15 -9.41 14.34
CA ILE A 123 6.17 -10.19 15.11
C ILE A 123 5.77 -9.35 16.32
N PRO A 124 4.46 -9.08 16.51
CA PRO A 124 3.97 -8.37 17.70
C PRO A 124 4.49 -9.02 18.99
N GLY A 125 5.01 -8.20 19.91
CA GLY A 125 5.57 -8.66 21.18
C GLY A 125 7.02 -9.16 21.15
N HIS A 126 7.63 -9.29 19.97
CA HIS A 126 9.04 -9.72 19.83
C HIS A 126 10.04 -8.58 19.63
N TYR A 127 9.57 -7.34 19.51
CA TYR A 127 10.41 -6.17 19.25
C TYR A 127 10.01 -5.01 20.16
N ASN A 128 11.02 -4.32 20.68
CA ASN A 128 10.87 -3.07 21.42
C ASN A 128 11.52 -1.94 20.60
N TYR A 129 10.88 -0.78 20.62
CA TYR A 129 11.39 0.42 19.95
C TYR A 129 12.19 1.28 20.92
N ARG A 130 13.18 2.01 20.41
CA ARG A 130 13.77 3.13 21.12
C ARG A 130 12.75 4.24 21.21
N LEU A 131 12.79 4.99 22.31
CA LEU A 131 11.94 6.15 22.50
C LEU A 131 12.15 7.14 21.35
N GLY A 132 11.06 7.45 20.66
CA GLY A 132 11.04 8.44 19.60
C GLY A 132 11.17 9.87 20.15
N PRO A 133 11.49 10.84 19.29
CA PRO A 133 11.66 12.25 19.68
C PRO A 133 10.38 12.89 20.24
N TYR A 134 9.21 12.27 20.04
CA TYR A 134 7.91 12.75 20.51
C TYR A 134 7.36 11.99 21.73
N GLU A 135 8.04 10.91 22.15
CA GLU A 135 7.64 10.10 23.30
C GLU A 135 8.40 10.54 24.56
N ALA A 136 9.64 11.02 24.41
CA ALA A 136 10.45 11.54 25.52
C ALA A 136 9.86 12.79 26.21
N SER A 137 8.93 13.51 25.56
CA SER A 137 8.25 14.68 26.11
C SER A 137 6.95 14.37 26.87
N GLN A 138 6.50 13.11 26.87
CA GLN A 138 5.23 12.69 27.50
C GLN A 138 5.40 12.21 28.95
N GLY A 139 6.60 12.29 29.54
CA GLY A 139 6.81 12.14 30.99
C GLY A 139 6.25 10.85 31.61
N LEU A 140 6.59 9.69 31.04
CA LEU A 140 6.50 8.40 31.73
C LEU A 140 7.79 8.13 32.53
#